data_AF-A0A1F8DH42-F1
#
_entry.id   AF-A0A1F8DH42-F1
#
_cell.length_a   1.000
_cell.length_b   1.000
_cell.length_c   1.000
_cell.angle_alpha   90.00
_cell.angle_beta   90.00
_cell.angle_gamma   90.00
#
_symmetry.space_group_name_H-M   'P 1'
#
loop_
_entity.id
_entity.type
_entity.pdbx_description
1 polymer ?
#
loop_
_entity_poly.entity_id
_entity_poly.type
_entity_poly.pdbx_seq_one_letter_code
_entity_poly.pdbx_strand_id
1 'polypeptide(L)'
;MTKNPPIFRNLMLIVFIISLIAFRFYSSRPVYKNGDAVRITATVFTDPISYPGFQGIKIAGLTAYLPAYPEVSYGDRVVVEGVVSNGKLKDPKLISVSGNISFGSLARKRIIAFYQEVLPQPMSGLTAGIILGSKGTLTADFWDKVKLTGVAHVVVASGTNVTFVVSFLMGITTLLLPRKKAILFVILGIILYLFLSGFEAPLVRAAVMALLAFWAAETGRLVTAWRILFLTAALMLVIEPDWITDIGFALSFVSTASIMLFEKKIAKRLKFVPQILKEGLTTSFAAQIGVAPILFVTFGQFNIWSPLINALVLWTIPYIMILGSIGGVIGLAFPFLGKMILWLSYPLNWWFVKMVYLFA
;
A
#
# COMPACT_ATOMS: atom_id res chain seq x y z
N MET A 1 33.30 0.70 -37.23
CA MET A 1 32.67 0.92 -35.91
C MET A 1 31.47 0.00 -35.78
N THR A 2 31.68 -1.15 -35.14
CA THR A 2 30.67 -2.20 -34.92
C THR A 2 29.59 -1.69 -33.97
N LYS A 3 28.36 -1.52 -34.49
CA LYS A 3 27.17 -1.31 -33.65
C LYS A 3 27.01 -2.53 -32.75
N ASN A 4 27.38 -2.41 -31.47
CA ASN A 4 27.07 -3.43 -30.47
C ASN A 4 25.57 -3.77 -30.58
N PRO A 5 25.20 -5.07 -30.66
CA PRO A 5 23.81 -5.45 -30.79
C PRO A 5 23.02 -4.90 -29.59
N PRO A 6 21.73 -4.53 -29.77
CA PRO A 6 20.91 -3.94 -28.71
C PRO A 6 20.86 -4.80 -27.44
N ILE A 7 21.14 -6.11 -27.56
CA ILE A 7 21.25 -7.07 -26.46
C ILE A 7 22.43 -6.73 -25.54
N PHE A 8 23.60 -6.41 -26.07
CA PHE A 8 24.81 -6.15 -25.27
C PHE A 8 24.69 -4.84 -24.49
N ARG A 9 24.10 -3.80 -25.09
CA ARG A 9 23.84 -2.52 -24.41
C ARG A 9 22.83 -2.69 -23.26
N ASN A 10 21.81 -3.52 -23.45
CA ASN A 10 20.83 -3.81 -22.40
C ASN A 10 21.44 -4.65 -21.28
N LEU A 11 22.29 -5.62 -21.61
CA LEU A 11 22.99 -6.45 -20.61
C LEU A 11 23.93 -5.60 -19.76
N MET A 12 24.72 -4.72 -20.38
CA MET A 12 25.63 -3.83 -19.66
C MET A 12 24.86 -2.86 -18.74
N LEU A 13 23.71 -2.36 -19.17
CA LEU A 13 22.85 -1.49 -18.36
C LEU A 13 22.20 -2.24 -17.19
N ILE A 14 21.79 -3.51 -17.39
CA ILE A 14 21.28 -4.36 -16.31
C ILE A 14 22.39 -4.64 -15.29
N VAL A 15 23.59 -5.02 -15.74
CA VAL A 15 24.74 -5.24 -14.86
C VAL A 15 25.09 -3.98 -14.09
N PHE A 16 25.11 -2.81 -14.75
CA PHE A 16 25.35 -1.54 -14.09
C PHE A 16 24.32 -1.23 -12.99
N ILE A 17 23.02 -1.42 -13.28
CA ILE A 17 21.94 -1.22 -12.30
C ILE A 17 22.10 -2.19 -11.13
N ILE A 18 22.36 -3.47 -11.39
CA ILE A 18 22.56 -4.48 -10.33
C ILE A 18 23.77 -4.10 -9.46
N SER A 19 24.88 -3.69 -10.07
CA SER A 19 26.07 -3.23 -9.35
C SER A 19 25.79 -1.97 -8.54
N LEU A 20 25.01 -1.02 -9.06
CA LEU A 20 24.60 0.19 -8.34
C LEU A 20 23.72 -0.16 -7.14
N ILE A 21 22.75 -1.06 -7.30
CA ILE A 21 21.88 -1.55 -6.23
C ILE A 21 22.71 -2.27 -5.17
N ALA A 22 23.61 -3.17 -5.57
CA ALA A 22 24.49 -3.90 -4.66
C ALA A 22 25.41 -2.95 -3.90
N PHE A 23 26.09 -2.03 -4.60
CA PHE A 23 26.93 -1.00 -4.00
C PHE A 23 26.14 -0.20 -2.97
N ARG A 24 24.98 0.31 -3.37
CA ARG A 24 24.13 1.12 -2.49
C ARG A 24 23.63 0.30 -1.30
N PHE A 25 23.23 -0.95 -1.49
CA PHE A 25 22.81 -1.86 -0.42
C PHE A 25 23.91 -2.10 0.61
N TYR A 26 25.15 -2.33 0.16
CA TYR A 26 26.29 -2.52 1.07
C TYR A 26 26.78 -1.20 1.70
N SER A 27 26.68 -0.07 1.01
CA SER A 27 27.16 1.22 1.49
C SER A 27 26.16 2.00 2.35
N SER A 28 24.85 1.74 2.24
CA SER A 28 23.80 2.54 2.90
C SER A 28 23.28 1.94 4.20
N ARG A 29 23.64 0.69 4.53
CA ARG A 29 23.20 0.06 5.77
C ARG A 29 23.94 0.66 6.96
N PRO A 30 23.26 1.31 7.93
CA PRO A 30 23.81 1.39 9.26
C PRO A 30 23.96 -0.05 9.75
N VAL A 31 25.20 -0.53 9.88
CA VAL A 31 25.48 -1.87 10.40
C VAL A 31 25.23 -1.84 11.89
N TYR A 32 23.97 -2.00 12.28
CA TYR A 32 23.64 -2.31 13.67
C TYR A 32 24.03 -3.75 13.94
N LYS A 33 25.08 -3.94 14.74
CA LYS A 33 25.49 -5.27 15.17
C LYS A 33 24.55 -5.74 16.28
N ASN A 34 24.34 -7.06 16.32
CA ASN A 34 23.66 -7.66 17.47
C ASN A 34 24.43 -7.31 18.75
N GLY A 35 23.74 -6.73 19.72
CA GLY A 35 24.34 -6.23 20.97
C GLY A 35 24.54 -4.72 21.02
N ASP A 36 24.38 -3.99 19.91
CA ASP A 36 24.52 -2.53 19.92
C ASP A 36 23.37 -1.89 20.70
N ALA A 37 23.71 -1.07 21.71
CA ALA A 37 22.77 -0.19 22.37
C ALA A 37 22.56 1.06 21.50
N VAL A 38 21.34 1.26 21.00
CA VAL A 38 21.03 2.31 20.03
C VAL A 38 19.94 3.23 20.56
N ARG A 39 20.08 4.53 20.28
CA ARG A 39 19.05 5.54 20.47
C ARG A 39 18.64 6.07 19.11
N ILE A 40 17.43 5.75 18.68
CA ILE A 40 16.95 6.05 17.34
C ILE A 40 15.88 7.14 17.41
N THR A 41 16.08 8.21 16.64
CA THR A 41 15.09 9.26 16.44
C THR A 41 14.53 9.16 15.03
N ALA A 42 13.22 8.93 14.90
CA ALA A 42 12.59 8.80 13.59
C ALA A 42 11.14 9.29 13.58
N THR A 43 10.65 9.58 12.37
CA THR A 43 9.23 9.86 12.11
C THR A 43 8.53 8.58 11.69
N VAL A 44 7.38 8.29 12.30
CA VAL A 44 6.60 7.07 12.04
C VAL A 44 5.74 7.26 10.79
N PHE A 45 6.10 6.58 9.69
CA PHE A 45 5.37 6.61 8.42
C PHE A 45 4.52 5.35 8.16
N THR A 46 4.35 4.51 9.17
CA THR A 46 3.50 3.31 9.13
C THR A 46 2.67 3.27 10.39
N ASP A 47 1.37 3.04 10.28
CA ASP A 47 0.51 2.87 11.46
C ASP A 47 1.07 1.74 12.35
N PRO A 48 1.28 2.00 13.65
CA PRO A 48 1.66 0.96 14.61
C PRO A 48 0.63 -0.17 14.62
N ILE A 49 1.12 -1.40 14.73
CA ILE A 49 0.24 -2.55 14.93
C ILE A 49 -0.02 -2.63 16.44
N SER A 50 -1.25 -2.32 16.85
CA SER A 50 -1.67 -2.40 18.25
C SER A 50 -2.06 -3.83 18.62
N TYR A 51 -1.51 -4.31 19.72
CA TYR A 51 -1.85 -5.56 20.38
C TYR A 51 -2.32 -5.28 21.81
N PRO A 52 -2.96 -6.23 22.51
CA PRO A 52 -3.27 -6.08 23.92
C PRO A 52 -1.98 -5.86 24.75
N GLY A 53 -1.77 -4.64 25.24
CA GLY A 53 -0.64 -4.27 26.11
C GLY A 53 0.65 -3.80 25.42
N PHE A 54 0.78 -3.98 24.10
CA PHE A 54 1.97 -3.55 23.36
C PHE A 54 1.64 -3.02 21.95
N GLN A 55 2.51 -2.19 21.40
CA GLN A 55 2.43 -1.68 20.04
C GLN A 55 3.72 -1.99 19.29
N GLY A 56 3.59 -2.51 18.07
CA GLY A 56 4.71 -2.80 17.18
C GLY A 56 4.96 -1.66 16.20
N ILE A 57 6.16 -1.10 16.20
CA ILE A 57 6.57 -0.07 15.25
C ILE A 57 7.84 -0.45 14.50
N LYS A 58 7.90 -0.10 13.21
CA LYS A 58 9.12 -0.23 12.39
C LYS A 58 9.83 1.12 12.36
N ILE A 59 11.07 1.16 12.80
CA ILE A 59 11.90 2.36 12.81
C ILE A 59 13.31 2.02 12.32
N ALA A 60 13.83 2.77 11.34
CA ALA A 60 15.21 2.63 10.84
C ALA A 60 15.59 1.18 10.49
N GLY A 61 14.67 0.43 9.87
CA GLY A 61 14.88 -0.98 9.50
C GLY A 61 14.75 -1.98 10.66
N LEU A 62 14.52 -1.52 11.90
CA LEU A 62 14.34 -2.36 13.09
C LEU A 62 12.87 -2.40 13.52
N THR A 63 12.43 -3.53 14.06
CA THR A 63 11.11 -3.65 14.69
C THR A 63 11.22 -3.48 16.20
N ALA A 64 10.44 -2.57 16.77
CA ALA A 64 10.36 -2.33 18.21
C ALA A 64 8.96 -2.68 18.73
N TYR A 65 8.89 -3.47 19.80
CA TYR A 65 7.64 -3.77 20.52
C TYR A 65 7.61 -2.93 21.79
N LEU A 66 6.90 -1.81 21.74
CA LEU A 66 6.81 -0.85 22.83
C LEU A 66 5.57 -1.09 23.69
N PRO A 67 5.52 -0.58 24.93
CA PRO A 67 4.29 -0.54 25.71
C PRO A 67 3.17 0.16 24.92
N ALA A 68 1.92 -0.27 25.11
CA ALA A 68 0.77 0.34 24.42
C ALA A 68 0.61 1.85 24.69
N TYR A 69 1.12 2.33 25.83
CA TYR A 69 1.09 3.74 26.22
C TYR A 69 2.50 4.27 26.47
N PRO A 70 2.82 5.51 26.04
CA PRO A 70 1.96 6.41 25.25
C PRO A 70 1.71 5.90 23.82
N GLU A 71 0.50 6.16 23.30
CA GLU A 71 0.10 5.72 21.96
C GLU A 71 0.89 6.46 20.89
N VAL A 72 1.50 5.72 19.97
CA VAL A 72 2.22 6.28 18.83
C VAL A 72 1.28 6.33 17.64
N SER A 73 1.22 7.46 16.95
CA SER A 73 0.42 7.64 15.73
C SER A 73 1.28 7.85 14.49
N TYR A 74 0.70 7.63 13.32
CA TYR A 74 1.29 8.07 12.06
C TYR A 74 1.64 9.56 12.09
N GLY A 75 2.86 9.87 11.65
CA GLY A 75 3.45 11.19 11.65
C GLY A 75 4.22 11.52 12.93
N ASP A 76 4.02 10.82 14.04
CA ASP A 76 4.71 11.16 15.28
C ASP A 76 6.22 10.96 15.16
N ARG A 77 6.99 11.85 15.81
CA ARG A 77 8.43 11.72 15.95
C ARG A 77 8.71 11.02 17.27
N VAL A 78 9.32 9.85 17.20
CA VAL A 78 9.59 9.00 18.35
C VAL A 78 11.08 8.88 18.60
N VAL A 79 11.45 8.81 19.88
CA VAL A 79 12.80 8.48 20.33
C VAL A 79 12.74 7.17 21.08
N VAL A 80 13.36 6.14 20.52
CA VAL A 80 13.37 4.78 21.09
C VAL A 80 14.80 4.37 21.40
N GLU A 81 15.01 3.86 22.61
CA GLU A 81 16.24 3.21 23.04
C GLU A 81 16.04 1.70 23.10
N GLY A 82 17.06 0.92 22.78
CA GLY A 82 17.02 -0.53 22.91
C GLY A 82 18.32 -1.18 22.46
N VAL A 83 18.41 -2.49 22.66
CA VAL A 83 19.56 -3.27 22.20
C VAL A 83 19.19 -4.02 20.92
N VAL A 84 20.00 -3.88 19.88
CA VAL A 84 19.72 -4.55 18.60
C VAL A 84 19.93 -6.05 18.72
N SER A 85 18.93 -6.83 18.32
CA SER A 85 18.98 -8.29 18.29
C SER A 85 18.14 -8.82 17.13
N ASN A 86 18.79 -9.43 16.14
CA ASN A 86 18.17 -10.09 14.98
C ASN A 86 17.16 -9.20 14.24
N GLY A 87 17.52 -7.94 13.96
CA GLY A 87 16.66 -6.99 13.27
C GLY A 87 15.50 -6.43 14.12
N LYS A 88 15.50 -6.72 15.42
CA LYS A 88 14.55 -6.19 16.40
C LYS A 88 15.28 -5.41 17.49
N LEU A 89 14.55 -4.52 18.17
CA LEU A 89 15.03 -3.94 19.42
C LEU A 89 14.55 -4.82 20.58
N LYS A 90 15.52 -5.30 21.36
CA LYS A 90 15.30 -5.96 22.64
C LYS A 90 15.16 -4.90 23.74
N ASP A 91 14.21 -5.11 24.64
CA ASP A 91 13.86 -4.23 25.75
C ASP A 91 13.71 -2.74 25.34
N PRO A 92 12.94 -2.45 24.26
CA PRO A 92 12.85 -1.10 23.75
C PRO A 92 12.12 -0.19 24.73
N LYS A 93 12.71 0.97 25.02
CA LYS A 93 12.14 2.03 25.85
C LYS A 93 11.78 3.22 24.97
N LEU A 94 10.52 3.63 25.04
CA LEU A 94 10.05 4.85 24.41
C LEU A 94 10.40 6.02 25.32
N ILE A 95 11.35 6.86 24.91
CA ILE A 95 11.82 8.01 25.70
C ILE A 95 10.87 9.18 25.54
N SER A 96 10.49 9.46 24.29
CA SER A 96 9.58 10.55 23.98
C SER A 96 8.80 10.29 22.70
N VAL A 97 7.58 10.79 22.71
CA VAL A 97 6.73 10.95 21.54
C VAL A 97 6.50 12.44 21.38
N SER A 98 6.97 13.01 20.28
CA SER A 98 6.63 14.36 19.87
C SER A 98 5.69 14.27 18.69
N GLY A 99 4.43 14.66 18.88
CA GLY A 99 3.48 14.71 17.78
C GLY A 99 3.99 15.65 16.71
N ASN A 100 4.27 15.13 15.51
CA ASN A 100 4.61 15.99 14.38
C ASN A 100 3.30 16.55 13.84
N ILE A 101 3.08 17.85 14.00
CA ILE A 101 1.92 18.57 13.51
C ILE A 101 2.14 18.89 12.02
N SER A 102 2.50 17.88 11.23
CA SER A 102 2.49 18.05 9.78
C SER A 102 1.04 18.22 9.32
N PHE A 103 0.80 19.09 8.35
CA PHE A 103 -0.55 19.31 7.81
C PHE A 103 -1.20 17.98 7.36
N GLY A 104 -0.42 17.08 6.76
CA GLY A 104 -0.88 15.77 6.32
C GLY A 104 -1.30 14.84 7.47
N SER A 105 -0.51 14.76 8.55
CA SER A 105 -0.86 13.95 9.72
C SER A 105 -2.10 14.50 10.45
N LEU A 106 -2.24 15.83 10.54
CA LEU A 106 -3.43 16.46 11.11
C LEU A 106 -4.68 16.22 10.25
N ALA A 107 -4.58 16.40 8.93
CA ALA A 107 -5.67 16.12 8.01
C ALA A 107 -6.09 14.65 8.08
N ARG A 108 -5.13 13.72 8.07
CA ARG A 108 -5.37 12.28 8.24
C ARG A 108 -6.13 12.00 9.54
N LYS A 109 -5.66 12.53 10.69
CA LYS A 109 -6.32 12.35 12.00
C LYS A 109 -7.77 12.89 11.99
N ARG A 110 -8.00 14.06 11.42
CA ARG A 110 -9.35 14.64 11.32
C ARG A 110 -10.29 13.84 10.42
N ILE A 111 -9.80 13.34 9.28
CA ILE A 111 -10.59 12.51 8.37
C ILE A 111 -10.98 11.19 9.05
N ILE A 112 -10.04 10.54 9.75
CA ILE A 112 -10.30 9.32 10.52
C ILE A 112 -11.36 9.55 11.59
N ALA A 113 -11.22 10.62 12.38
CA ALA A 113 -12.20 10.97 13.40
C ALA A 113 -13.59 11.20 12.80
N PHE A 114 -13.68 11.89 11.65
CA PHE A 114 -14.94 12.09 10.94
C PHE A 114 -15.55 10.77 10.44
N TYR A 115 -14.75 9.82 9.94
CA TYR A 115 -15.25 8.49 9.58
C TYR A 115 -15.82 7.74 10.79
N GLN A 116 -15.16 7.82 11.95
CA GLN A 116 -15.60 7.17 13.20
C GLN A 116 -16.88 7.80 13.77
N GLU A 117 -17.08 9.10 13.58
CA GLU A 117 -18.31 9.79 13.98
C GLU A 117 -19.51 9.40 13.11
N VAL A 118 -19.29 9.20 11.80
CA VAL A 118 -20.37 9.00 10.83
C VAL A 118 -20.71 7.52 10.62
N LEU A 119 -19.72 6.63 10.56
CA LEU A 119 -19.89 5.22 10.26
C LEU A 119 -19.63 4.34 11.50
N PRO A 120 -20.47 3.33 11.78
CA PRO A 120 -20.23 2.41 12.88
C PRO A 120 -19.02 1.52 12.61
N GLN A 121 -18.36 1.05 13.67
CA GLN A 121 -17.35 -0.01 13.55
C GLN A 121 -18.03 -1.34 13.13
N PRO A 122 -17.40 -2.18 12.29
CA PRO A 122 -16.04 -2.05 11.72
C PRO A 122 -15.95 -1.23 10.42
N MET A 123 -17.04 -0.61 9.95
CA MET A 123 -17.11 0.06 8.64
C MET A 123 -16.28 1.35 8.57
N SER A 124 -16.23 2.12 9.66
CA SER A 124 -15.36 3.29 9.76
C SER A 124 -13.88 2.90 9.70
N GLY A 125 -13.49 1.86 10.44
CA GLY A 125 -12.15 1.27 10.38
C GLY A 125 -11.80 0.74 8.98
N LEU A 126 -12.74 0.05 8.32
CA LEU A 126 -12.58 -0.42 6.94
C LEU A 126 -12.37 0.73 5.96
N THR A 127 -13.17 1.78 6.04
CA THR A 127 -13.07 2.97 5.17
C THR A 127 -11.73 3.68 5.38
N ALA A 128 -11.31 3.87 6.64
CA ALA A 128 -10.01 4.44 6.98
C ALA A 128 -8.84 3.56 6.51
N GLY A 129 -8.96 2.23 6.63
CA GLY A 129 -7.99 1.26 6.16
C GLY A 129 -7.79 1.31 4.64
N ILE A 130 -8.89 1.28 3.88
CA ILE A 130 -8.85 1.29 2.41
C ILE A 130 -8.28 2.61 1.91
N ILE A 131 -8.74 3.75 2.44
CA ILE A 131 -8.39 5.07 1.88
C ILE A 131 -7.04 5.52 2.39
N LEU A 132 -6.86 5.52 3.71
CA LEU A 132 -5.68 6.09 4.37
C LEU A 132 -4.66 5.02 4.77
N GLY A 133 -4.90 3.74 4.49
CA GLY A 133 -4.01 2.69 4.97
C GLY A 133 -4.01 2.57 6.48
N SER A 134 -5.07 3.05 7.16
CA SER A 134 -5.08 3.07 8.61
C SER A 134 -5.47 1.73 9.21
N LYS A 135 -4.48 0.99 9.73
CA LYS A 135 -4.69 -0.33 10.34
C LYS A 135 -5.17 -0.23 11.78
N GLY A 136 -4.72 0.80 12.51
CA GLY A 136 -5.02 0.98 13.93
C GLY A 136 -6.51 1.24 14.21
N THR A 137 -7.28 1.66 13.21
CA THR A 137 -8.71 1.93 13.35
C THR A 137 -9.60 0.69 13.25
N LEU A 138 -9.05 -0.45 12.85
CA LEU A 138 -9.77 -1.72 12.71
C LEU A 138 -9.88 -2.40 14.08
N THR A 139 -11.04 -2.98 14.38
CA THR A 139 -11.19 -3.82 15.57
C THR A 139 -10.38 -5.09 15.43
N ALA A 140 -9.83 -5.61 16.54
CA ALA A 140 -9.01 -6.82 16.52
C ALA A 140 -9.76 -8.03 15.92
N ASP A 141 -11.03 -8.23 16.32
CA ASP A 141 -11.90 -9.28 15.77
C ASP A 141 -12.03 -9.17 14.24
N PHE A 142 -12.36 -7.98 13.72
CA PHE A 142 -12.51 -7.80 12.29
C PHE A 142 -11.18 -7.99 11.55
N TRP A 143 -10.07 -7.52 12.12
CA TRP A 143 -8.75 -7.68 11.52
C TRP A 143 -8.33 -9.15 11.40
N ASP A 144 -8.64 -9.97 12.40
CA ASP A 144 -8.34 -11.40 12.34
C ASP A 144 -9.21 -12.11 11.30
N LYS A 145 -10.50 -11.77 11.19
CA LYS A 145 -11.38 -12.26 10.12
C LYS A 145 -10.91 -11.86 8.72
N VAL A 146 -10.42 -10.63 8.57
CA VAL A 146 -9.83 -10.12 7.33
C VAL A 146 -8.56 -10.90 6.93
N LYS A 147 -7.72 -11.30 7.90
CA LYS A 147 -6.57 -12.17 7.64
C LYS A 147 -7.01 -13.57 7.22
N LEU A 148 -7.95 -14.18 7.96
CA LEU A 148 -8.45 -15.53 7.70
C LEU A 148 -9.05 -15.66 6.29
N THR A 149 -9.81 -14.66 5.86
CA THR A 149 -10.45 -14.60 4.52
C THR A 149 -9.47 -14.27 3.39
N GLY A 150 -8.22 -13.90 3.71
CA GLY A 150 -7.19 -13.54 2.73
C GLY A 150 -7.38 -12.19 2.05
N VAL A 151 -8.31 -11.35 2.53
CA VAL A 151 -8.61 -10.02 1.95
C VAL A 151 -7.82 -8.88 2.60
N ALA A 152 -6.88 -9.18 3.51
CA ALA A 152 -6.06 -8.19 4.21
C ALA A 152 -5.32 -7.23 3.29
N HIS A 153 -4.86 -7.70 2.12
CA HIS A 153 -4.17 -6.89 1.12
C HIS A 153 -5.08 -5.85 0.43
N VAL A 154 -6.40 -5.98 0.56
CA VAL A 154 -7.41 -5.05 0.02
C VAL A 154 -7.82 -4.03 1.08
N VAL A 155 -7.97 -4.49 2.34
CA VAL A 155 -8.37 -3.65 3.48
C VAL A 155 -7.27 -2.66 3.87
N VAL A 156 -6.02 -3.01 3.60
CA VAL A 156 -4.87 -2.10 3.74
C VAL A 156 -4.59 -1.44 2.41
N ALA A 157 -4.20 -0.16 2.44
CA ALA A 157 -3.88 0.58 1.23
C ALA A 157 -2.94 -0.21 0.29
N SER A 158 -3.37 -0.35 -0.97
CA SER A 158 -2.71 -1.21 -1.96
C SER A 158 -2.32 -0.41 -3.20
N GLY A 159 -1.53 -1.02 -4.09
CA GLY A 159 -1.19 -0.40 -5.38
C GLY A 159 -2.41 -0.13 -6.27
N THR A 160 -3.50 -0.87 -6.08
CA THR A 160 -4.76 -0.65 -6.79
C THR A 160 -5.38 0.70 -6.40
N ASN A 161 -5.20 1.12 -5.15
CA ASN A 161 -5.73 2.39 -4.65
C ASN A 161 -5.09 3.59 -5.37
N VAL A 162 -3.78 3.53 -5.61
CA VAL A 162 -3.07 4.53 -6.43
C VAL A 162 -3.62 4.54 -7.86
N THR A 163 -3.93 3.38 -8.42
CA THR A 163 -4.53 3.28 -9.76
C THR A 163 -5.91 3.95 -9.79
N PHE A 164 -6.75 3.73 -8.77
CA PHE A 164 -8.04 4.41 -8.67
C PHE A 164 -7.90 5.92 -8.50
N VAL A 165 -6.96 6.40 -7.68
CA VAL A 165 -6.66 7.84 -7.56
C VAL A 165 -6.26 8.41 -8.93
N VAL A 166 -5.39 7.73 -9.66
CA VAL A 166 -4.97 8.14 -11.01
C VAL A 166 -6.15 8.21 -11.97
N SER A 167 -6.96 7.15 -12.06
CA SER A 167 -8.10 7.07 -12.97
C SER A 167 -9.16 8.11 -12.65
N PHE A 168 -9.48 8.31 -11.37
CA PHE A 168 -10.46 9.30 -10.90
C PHE A 168 -10.00 10.73 -11.21
N LEU A 169 -8.77 11.08 -10.83
CA LEU A 169 -8.24 12.42 -11.06
C LEU A 169 -8.06 12.71 -12.55
N MET A 170 -7.57 11.75 -13.35
CA MET A 170 -7.48 11.92 -14.81
C MET A 170 -8.87 12.10 -15.42
N GLY A 171 -9.86 11.29 -15.02
CA GLY A 171 -11.23 11.37 -15.53
C GLY A 171 -11.83 12.76 -15.35
N ILE A 172 -11.66 13.38 -14.18
CA ILE A 172 -12.17 14.74 -13.91
C ILE A 172 -11.32 15.80 -14.60
N THR A 173 -9.99 15.76 -14.41
CA THR A 173 -9.11 16.85 -14.86
C THR A 173 -9.01 16.94 -16.37
N THR A 174 -9.10 15.84 -17.11
CA THR A 174 -9.09 15.86 -18.57
C THR A 174 -10.37 16.45 -19.19
N LEU A 175 -11.48 16.51 -18.45
CA LEU A 175 -12.69 17.20 -18.90
C LEU A 175 -12.55 18.73 -18.80
N LEU A 176 -11.74 19.22 -17.87
CA LEU A 176 -11.62 20.63 -17.52
C LEU A 176 -10.32 21.28 -18.01
N LEU A 177 -9.26 20.49 -18.21
CA LEU A 177 -7.91 20.96 -18.45
C LEU A 177 -7.25 20.23 -19.63
N PRO A 178 -6.32 20.89 -20.34
CA PRO A 178 -5.45 20.23 -21.30
C PRO A 178 -4.67 19.07 -20.66
N ARG A 179 -4.44 18.00 -21.43
CA ARG A 179 -3.80 16.75 -20.96
C ARG A 179 -2.52 16.96 -20.14
N LYS A 180 -1.65 17.88 -20.54
CA LYS A 180 -0.41 18.19 -19.80
C LYS A 180 -0.66 18.73 -18.39
N LYS A 181 -1.64 19.64 -18.25
CA LYS A 181 -2.04 20.18 -16.94
C LYS A 181 -2.75 19.11 -16.10
N ALA A 182 -3.61 18.32 -16.73
CA ALA A 182 -4.28 17.19 -16.06
C ALA A 182 -3.26 16.21 -15.44
N ILE A 183 -2.25 15.80 -16.20
CA ILE A 183 -1.17 14.92 -15.71
C ILE A 183 -0.44 15.54 -14.51
N LEU A 184 -0.13 16.84 -14.55
CA LEU A 184 0.50 17.52 -13.41
C LEU A 184 -0.38 17.46 -12.15
N PHE A 185 -1.68 17.74 -12.27
CA PHE A 185 -2.62 17.61 -11.15
C PHE A 185 -2.71 16.19 -10.62
N VAL A 186 -2.67 15.19 -11.49
CA VAL A 186 -2.68 13.79 -11.07
C VAL A 186 -1.39 13.42 -10.33
N ILE A 187 -0.22 13.87 -10.80
CA ILE A 187 1.05 13.64 -10.09
C ILE A 187 1.00 14.26 -8.68
N LEU A 188 0.50 15.50 -8.56
CA LEU A 188 0.31 16.14 -7.26
C LEU A 188 -0.66 15.35 -6.37
N GLY A 189 -1.75 14.83 -6.95
CA GLY A 189 -2.71 13.97 -6.24
C GLY A 189 -2.12 12.66 -5.75
N ILE A 190 -1.27 11.99 -6.55
CA ILE A 190 -0.54 10.78 -6.13
C ILE A 190 0.39 11.10 -4.96
N ILE A 191 1.15 12.20 -5.04
CA ILE A 191 2.08 12.61 -3.98
C ILE A 191 1.31 12.88 -2.70
N LEU A 192 0.21 13.65 -2.78
CA LEU A 192 -0.67 13.90 -1.64
C LEU A 192 -1.22 12.59 -1.06
N TYR A 193 -1.66 11.67 -1.92
CA TYR A 193 -2.15 10.36 -1.50
C TYR A 193 -1.08 9.59 -0.73
N LEU A 194 0.17 9.51 -1.22
CA LEU A 194 1.26 8.84 -0.52
C LEU A 194 1.55 9.44 0.87
N PHE A 195 1.51 10.76 1.00
CA PHE A 195 1.65 11.42 2.30
C PHE A 195 0.51 11.11 3.26
N LEU A 196 -0.71 10.93 2.73
CA LEU A 196 -1.90 10.61 3.51
C LEU A 196 -2.00 9.13 3.86
N SER A 197 -1.55 8.22 2.98
CA SER A 197 -1.71 6.77 3.12
C SER A 197 -0.52 6.10 3.81
N GLY A 198 0.64 6.75 3.82
CA GLY A 198 1.92 6.18 4.20
C GLY A 198 2.68 5.63 2.99
N PHE A 199 4.00 5.61 3.11
CA PHE A 199 4.93 5.23 2.04
C PHE A 199 5.16 3.70 2.00
N GLU A 200 4.10 2.90 2.07
CA GLU A 200 4.27 1.44 1.96
C GLU A 200 4.71 1.04 0.53
N ALA A 201 5.54 0.00 0.43
CA ALA A 201 6.14 -0.45 -0.82
C ALA A 201 5.12 -0.67 -1.98
N PRO A 202 3.92 -1.26 -1.78
CA PRO A 202 2.95 -1.44 -2.86
C PRO A 202 2.43 -0.12 -3.46
N LEU A 203 2.30 0.92 -2.64
CA LEU A 203 1.84 2.25 -3.06
C LEU A 203 2.96 3.00 -3.78
N VAL A 204 4.17 3.01 -3.21
CA VAL A 204 5.32 3.67 -3.84
C VAL A 204 5.59 3.07 -5.21
N ARG A 205 5.55 1.73 -5.34
CA ARG A 205 5.66 1.06 -6.64
C ARG A 205 4.59 1.56 -7.61
N ALA A 206 3.32 1.56 -7.22
CA ALA A 206 2.24 1.98 -8.11
C ALA A 206 2.38 3.46 -8.54
N ALA A 207 2.81 4.34 -7.63
CA ALA A 207 3.12 5.73 -7.93
C ALA A 207 4.25 5.83 -8.96
N VAL A 208 5.40 5.18 -8.73
CA VAL A 208 6.53 5.19 -9.66
C VAL A 208 6.13 4.62 -11.02
N MET A 209 5.35 3.54 -11.07
CA MET A 209 4.84 2.99 -12.34
C MET A 209 3.96 4.00 -13.08
N ALA A 210 3.08 4.73 -12.37
CA ALA A 210 2.24 5.78 -12.96
C ALA A 210 3.08 6.95 -13.50
N LEU A 211 4.08 7.43 -12.75
CA LEU A 211 5.00 8.48 -13.21
C LEU A 211 5.76 8.04 -14.47
N LEU A 212 6.28 6.82 -14.50
CA LEU A 212 6.97 6.26 -15.67
C LEU A 212 6.03 6.12 -16.88
N ALA A 213 4.77 5.73 -16.65
CA ALA A 213 3.77 5.65 -17.71
C ALA A 213 3.43 7.02 -18.29
N PHE A 214 3.27 8.05 -17.45
CA PHE A 214 3.06 9.43 -17.91
C PHE A 214 4.26 9.97 -18.67
N TRP A 215 5.47 9.72 -18.19
CA TRP A 215 6.70 10.12 -18.88
C TRP A 215 6.86 9.43 -20.24
N ALA A 216 6.54 8.14 -20.32
CA ALA A 216 6.52 7.40 -21.59
C ALA A 216 5.49 7.99 -22.57
N ALA A 217 4.29 8.32 -22.09
CA ALA A 217 3.23 8.92 -22.89
C ALA A 217 3.63 10.31 -23.45
N GLU A 218 4.23 11.18 -22.62
CA GLU A 218 4.66 12.52 -23.05
C GLU A 218 5.85 12.47 -24.04
N THR A 219 6.73 11.48 -23.90
CA THR A 219 7.86 11.29 -24.83
C THR A 219 7.50 10.50 -26.10
N GLY A 220 6.23 10.12 -26.26
CA GLY A 220 5.76 9.32 -27.40
C GLY A 220 6.35 7.91 -27.45
N ARG A 221 6.87 7.40 -26.33
CA ARG A 221 7.53 6.10 -26.25
C ARG A 221 6.54 4.99 -25.91
N LEU A 222 6.49 3.97 -26.76
CA LEU A 222 5.80 2.71 -26.44
C LEU A 222 6.67 1.90 -25.47
N VAL A 223 6.35 1.98 -24.17
CA VAL A 223 7.02 1.20 -23.13
C VAL A 223 6.11 0.05 -22.72
N THR A 224 6.64 -1.18 -22.73
CA THR A 224 5.89 -2.34 -22.27
C THR A 224 5.74 -2.31 -20.75
N ALA A 225 4.61 -2.81 -20.23
CA ALA A 225 4.37 -2.89 -18.79
C ALA A 225 5.50 -3.61 -18.03
N TRP A 226 6.14 -4.61 -18.65
CA TRP A 226 7.31 -5.29 -18.08
C TRP A 226 8.50 -4.37 -17.87
N ARG A 227 8.80 -3.51 -18.85
CA ARG A 227 9.89 -2.54 -18.73
C ARG A 227 9.61 -1.52 -17.62
N ILE A 228 8.36 -1.09 -17.49
CA ILE A 228 7.95 -0.22 -16.38
C ILE A 228 8.19 -0.94 -15.05
N LEU A 229 7.75 -2.20 -14.92
CA LEU A 229 7.93 -2.98 -13.69
C LEU A 229 9.41 -3.13 -13.31
N PHE A 230 10.28 -3.50 -14.25
CA PHE A 230 11.73 -3.63 -14.00
C PHE A 230 12.38 -2.30 -13.64
N LEU A 231 12.03 -1.22 -14.35
CA LEU A 231 12.57 0.11 -14.07
C LEU A 231 12.09 0.62 -12.71
N THR A 232 10.83 0.36 -12.33
CA THR A 232 10.30 0.66 -11.01
C THR A 232 11.07 -0.10 -9.93
N ALA A 233 11.30 -1.41 -10.10
CA ALA A 233 12.09 -2.19 -9.14
C ALA A 233 13.51 -1.61 -8.98
N ALA A 234 14.16 -1.30 -10.09
CA ALA A 234 15.49 -0.70 -10.10
C ALA A 234 15.52 0.64 -9.36
N LEU A 235 14.65 1.58 -9.73
CA LEU A 235 14.57 2.90 -9.09
C LEU A 235 14.29 2.79 -7.59
N MET A 236 13.33 1.95 -7.21
CA MET A 236 12.99 1.74 -5.80
C MET A 236 14.17 1.18 -5.01
N LEU A 237 14.88 0.17 -5.50
CA LEU A 237 16.02 -0.43 -4.80
C LEU A 237 17.27 0.49 -4.77
N VAL A 238 17.44 1.32 -5.79
CA VAL A 238 18.49 2.35 -5.78
C VAL A 238 18.19 3.45 -4.75
N ILE A 239 16.90 3.77 -4.51
CA ILE A 239 16.45 4.82 -3.57
C ILE A 239 16.22 4.29 -2.14
N GLU A 240 15.78 3.05 -1.94
CA GLU A 240 15.72 2.36 -0.63
C GLU A 240 16.09 0.87 -0.79
N PRO A 241 17.30 0.42 -0.38
CA PRO A 241 17.81 -0.87 -0.82
C PRO A 241 17.31 -1.99 0.11
N ASP A 242 16.90 -1.64 1.33
CA ASP A 242 16.40 -2.57 2.35
C ASP A 242 15.05 -3.17 1.98
N TRP A 243 14.32 -2.55 1.04
CA TRP A 243 13.12 -3.13 0.45
C TRP A 243 13.37 -4.48 -0.23
N ILE A 244 14.60 -4.81 -0.64
CA ILE A 244 14.89 -6.15 -1.18
C ILE A 244 14.61 -7.28 -0.16
N THR A 245 14.72 -6.96 1.14
CA THR A 245 14.43 -7.89 2.24
C THR A 245 13.01 -7.72 2.80
N ASP A 246 12.25 -6.74 2.31
CA ASP A 246 10.87 -6.54 2.76
C ASP A 246 9.91 -7.49 2.03
N ILE A 247 9.19 -8.28 2.82
CA ILE A 247 8.21 -9.25 2.31
C ILE A 247 7.10 -8.54 1.51
N GLY A 248 6.66 -7.35 1.94
CA GLY A 248 5.64 -6.56 1.24
C GLY A 248 6.10 -6.11 -0.13
N PHE A 249 7.36 -5.68 -0.27
CA PHE A 249 7.97 -5.39 -1.57
C PHE A 249 8.00 -6.63 -2.47
N ALA A 250 8.49 -7.77 -1.97
CA ALA A 250 8.55 -9.01 -2.75
C ALA A 250 7.15 -9.47 -3.23
N LEU A 251 6.18 -9.54 -2.32
CA LEU A 251 4.79 -9.91 -2.61
C LEU A 251 4.17 -8.98 -3.65
N SER A 252 4.43 -7.67 -3.54
CA SER A 252 3.96 -6.63 -4.45
C SER A 252 4.46 -6.87 -5.89
N PHE A 253 5.77 -6.98 -6.10
CA PHE A 253 6.33 -7.17 -7.45
C PHE A 253 5.98 -8.53 -8.05
N VAL A 254 6.02 -9.60 -7.25
CA VAL A 254 5.66 -10.95 -7.70
C VAL A 254 4.18 -11.03 -8.06
N SER A 255 3.30 -10.43 -7.26
CA SER A 255 1.86 -10.34 -7.58
C SER A 255 1.62 -9.65 -8.92
N THR A 256 2.22 -8.47 -9.14
CA THR A 256 2.06 -7.74 -10.41
C THR A 256 2.64 -8.49 -11.60
N ALA A 257 3.83 -9.09 -11.47
CA ALA A 257 4.40 -9.92 -12.52
C ALA A 257 3.48 -11.12 -12.86
N SER A 258 2.92 -11.76 -11.84
CA SER A 258 2.01 -12.90 -11.99
C SER A 258 0.70 -12.50 -12.67
N ILE A 259 0.10 -11.37 -12.27
CA ILE A 259 -1.08 -10.79 -12.95
C ILE A 259 -0.77 -10.57 -14.44
N MET A 260 0.35 -9.91 -14.75
CA MET A 260 0.75 -9.62 -16.14
C MET A 260 0.98 -10.87 -17.00
N LEU A 261 1.39 -12.01 -16.41
CA LEU A 261 1.61 -13.28 -17.11
C LEU A 261 0.33 -14.09 -17.30
N PHE A 262 -0.51 -14.16 -16.26
CA PHE A 262 -1.56 -15.18 -16.15
C PHE A 262 -2.97 -14.63 -16.30
N GLU A 263 -3.24 -13.36 -15.99
CA GLU A 263 -4.60 -12.81 -15.95
C GLU A 263 -5.33 -13.01 -17.30
N LYS A 264 -4.72 -12.61 -18.42
CA LYS A 264 -5.30 -12.80 -19.76
C LYS A 264 -5.54 -14.27 -20.11
N LYS A 265 -4.69 -15.20 -19.64
CA LYS A 265 -4.83 -16.64 -19.89
C LYS A 265 -6.00 -17.21 -19.09
N ILE A 266 -6.16 -16.79 -17.84
CA ILE A 266 -7.23 -17.20 -16.94
C ILE A 266 -8.58 -16.62 -17.42
N ALA A 267 -8.60 -15.34 -17.81
CA ALA A 267 -9.80 -14.67 -18.32
C ALA A 267 -10.40 -15.35 -19.56
N LYS A 268 -9.55 -15.96 -20.40
CA LYS A 268 -10.00 -16.75 -21.57
C LYS A 268 -10.68 -18.07 -21.18
N ARG A 269 -10.36 -18.63 -20.02
CA ARG A 269 -10.96 -19.87 -19.50
C ARG A 269 -12.27 -19.61 -18.75
N LEU A 270 -12.40 -18.45 -18.09
CA LEU A 270 -13.61 -18.02 -17.38
C LEU A 270 -14.58 -17.27 -18.31
N LYS A 271 -15.13 -17.96 -19.32
CA LYS A 271 -16.06 -17.35 -20.28
C LYS A 271 -17.47 -17.11 -19.73
N PHE A 272 -17.91 -17.96 -18.81
CA PHE A 272 -19.29 -18.00 -18.30
C PHE A 272 -19.53 -17.17 -17.03
N VAL A 273 -18.49 -16.49 -16.53
CA VAL A 273 -18.60 -15.66 -15.32
C VAL A 273 -19.08 -14.26 -15.70
N PRO A 274 -20.06 -13.67 -14.97
CA PRO A 274 -20.46 -12.28 -15.14
C PRO A 274 -19.27 -11.32 -15.08
N GLN A 275 -19.26 -10.30 -15.94
CA GLN A 275 -18.12 -9.38 -16.08
C GLN A 275 -17.70 -8.73 -14.75
N ILE A 276 -18.67 -8.42 -13.88
CA ILE A 276 -18.47 -7.82 -12.56
C ILE A 276 -17.58 -8.69 -11.65
N LEU A 277 -17.77 -10.02 -11.69
CA LEU A 277 -16.98 -10.97 -10.89
C LEU A 277 -15.73 -11.46 -11.61
N LYS A 278 -15.76 -11.44 -12.95
CA LYS A 278 -14.71 -12.00 -13.79
C LYS A 278 -13.36 -11.34 -13.53
N GLU A 279 -13.32 -10.01 -13.51
CA GLU A 279 -12.08 -9.25 -13.28
C GLU A 279 -11.48 -9.54 -11.89
N GLY A 280 -12.30 -9.53 -10.85
CA GLY A 280 -11.88 -9.86 -9.48
C GLY A 280 -11.33 -11.27 -9.36
N LEU A 281 -12.00 -12.26 -9.96
CA LEU A 281 -11.52 -13.65 -9.97
C LEU A 281 -10.22 -13.80 -10.76
N THR A 282 -10.15 -13.28 -11.99
CA THR A 282 -8.98 -13.46 -12.86
C THR A 282 -7.74 -12.83 -12.25
N THR A 283 -7.86 -11.63 -11.70
CA THR A 283 -6.77 -10.92 -11.05
C THR A 283 -6.33 -11.63 -9.77
N SER A 284 -7.29 -12.08 -8.95
CA SER A 284 -6.98 -12.80 -7.71
C SER A 284 -6.28 -14.12 -7.97
N PHE A 285 -6.80 -14.95 -8.89
CA PHE A 285 -6.14 -16.20 -9.27
C PHE A 285 -4.76 -15.97 -9.88
N ALA A 286 -4.63 -14.97 -10.76
CA ALA A 286 -3.35 -14.65 -11.36
C ALA A 286 -2.33 -14.21 -10.30
N ALA A 287 -2.71 -13.35 -9.36
CA ALA A 287 -1.85 -12.92 -8.26
C ALA A 287 -1.43 -14.11 -7.37
N GLN A 288 -2.38 -14.97 -7.01
CA GLN A 288 -2.13 -16.10 -6.11
C GLN A 288 -1.14 -17.13 -6.67
N ILE A 289 -1.11 -17.36 -7.99
CA ILE A 289 -0.13 -18.27 -8.61
C ILE A 289 1.30 -17.87 -8.23
N GLY A 290 1.60 -16.56 -8.22
CA GLY A 290 2.93 -16.07 -7.86
C GLY A 290 3.13 -15.92 -6.35
N VAL A 291 2.08 -15.50 -5.63
CA VAL A 291 2.17 -15.11 -4.23
C VAL A 291 2.03 -16.29 -3.26
N ALA A 292 1.25 -17.32 -3.60
CA ALA A 292 0.96 -18.43 -2.71
C ALA A 292 2.20 -19.17 -2.18
N PRO A 293 3.25 -19.45 -2.98
CA PRO A 293 4.46 -20.09 -2.47
C PRO A 293 5.16 -19.24 -1.41
N ILE A 294 5.22 -17.93 -1.62
CA ILE A 294 5.84 -16.99 -0.68
C ILE A 294 5.02 -16.95 0.62
N LEU A 295 3.70 -16.87 0.53
CA LEU A 295 2.83 -16.87 1.71
C LEU A 295 2.93 -18.17 2.50
N PHE A 296 2.99 -19.31 1.81
CA PHE A 296 3.10 -20.62 2.44
C PHE A 296 4.41 -20.77 3.21
N VAL A 297 5.55 -20.42 2.58
CA VAL A 297 6.87 -20.47 3.22
C VAL A 297 6.99 -19.47 4.38
N THR A 298 6.42 -18.27 4.23
CA THR A 298 6.61 -17.17 5.20
C THR A 298 5.67 -17.27 6.39
N PHE A 299 4.40 -17.62 6.15
CA PHE A 299 3.34 -17.54 7.15
C PHE A 299 2.72 -18.90 7.50
N GLY A 300 2.88 -19.92 6.67
CA GLY A 300 2.30 -21.26 6.89
C GLY A 300 0.77 -21.31 6.74
N GLN A 301 0.15 -20.26 6.22
CA GLN A 301 -1.31 -20.14 6.08
C GLN A 301 -1.67 -19.61 4.70
N PHE A 302 -2.65 -20.26 4.06
CA PHE A 302 -3.19 -19.88 2.76
C PHE A 302 -4.68 -20.26 2.70
N ASN A 303 -5.53 -19.29 2.39
CA ASN A 303 -6.96 -19.54 2.21
C ASN A 303 -7.27 -19.77 0.72
N ILE A 304 -7.65 -21.00 0.39
CA ILE A 304 -8.02 -21.40 -0.98
C ILE A 304 -9.28 -20.69 -1.50
N TRP A 305 -10.16 -20.26 -0.60
CA TRP A 305 -11.38 -19.51 -0.92
C TRP A 305 -11.13 -18.01 -1.14
N SER A 306 -9.92 -17.53 -0.86
CA SER A 306 -9.57 -16.12 -1.01
C SER A 306 -9.90 -15.52 -2.40
N PRO A 307 -9.71 -16.20 -3.56
CA PRO A 307 -10.12 -15.65 -4.86
C PRO A 307 -11.63 -15.39 -4.96
N LEU A 308 -12.43 -16.32 -4.43
CA LEU A 308 -13.87 -16.21 -4.43
C LEU A 308 -14.33 -15.04 -3.56
N ILE A 309 -13.79 -14.95 -2.34
CA ILE A 309 -14.10 -13.87 -1.41
C ILE A 309 -13.66 -12.53 -2.01
N ASN A 310 -12.45 -12.44 -2.58
CA ASN A 310 -11.96 -11.26 -3.28
C ASN A 310 -12.92 -10.84 -4.40
N ALA A 311 -13.41 -11.77 -5.22
CA ALA A 311 -14.35 -11.41 -6.28
C ALA A 311 -15.68 -10.87 -5.75
N LEU A 312 -16.16 -11.38 -4.62
CA LEU A 312 -17.39 -10.91 -3.97
C LEU A 312 -17.25 -9.54 -3.32
N VAL A 313 -16.03 -9.09 -2.99
CA VAL A 313 -15.79 -7.83 -2.27
C VAL A 313 -15.08 -6.77 -3.11
N LEU A 314 -14.22 -7.13 -4.07
CA LEU A 314 -13.35 -6.19 -4.78
C LEU A 314 -14.13 -5.13 -5.58
N TRP A 315 -15.31 -5.47 -6.09
CA TRP A 315 -16.15 -4.54 -6.83
C TRP A 315 -16.66 -3.38 -5.96
N THR A 316 -16.71 -3.52 -4.62
CA THR A 316 -17.13 -2.42 -3.74
C THR A 316 -16.01 -1.40 -3.52
N ILE A 317 -14.76 -1.80 -3.66
CA ILE A 317 -13.58 -1.00 -3.31
C ILE A 317 -13.48 0.33 -4.07
N PRO A 318 -13.62 0.38 -5.41
CA PRO A 318 -13.56 1.66 -6.13
C PRO A 318 -14.60 2.67 -5.61
N TYR A 319 -15.81 2.19 -5.32
CA TYR A 319 -16.90 3.03 -4.85
C TYR A 319 -16.69 3.49 -3.39
N ILE A 320 -16.25 2.61 -2.50
CA ILE A 320 -15.87 2.97 -1.12
C ILE A 320 -14.74 3.99 -1.15
N MET A 321 -13.74 3.81 -2.02
CA MET A 321 -12.64 4.75 -2.18
C MET A 321 -13.10 6.13 -2.65
N ILE A 322 -13.92 6.20 -3.69
CA ILE A 322 -14.40 7.49 -4.23
C ILE A 322 -15.29 8.18 -3.20
N LEU A 323 -16.33 7.50 -2.71
CA LEU A 323 -17.30 8.08 -1.77
C LEU A 323 -16.63 8.45 -0.44
N GLY A 324 -15.77 7.58 0.08
CA GLY A 324 -15.07 7.85 1.33
C GLY A 324 -14.03 8.96 1.20
N SER A 325 -13.30 9.04 0.07
CA SER A 325 -12.31 10.11 -0.13
C SER A 325 -13.01 11.47 -0.27
N ILE A 326 -14.06 11.53 -1.10
CA ILE A 326 -14.86 12.75 -1.28
C ILE A 326 -15.55 13.11 0.03
N GLY A 327 -16.24 12.16 0.67
CA GLY A 327 -16.97 12.39 1.92
C GLY A 327 -16.06 12.81 3.08
N GLY A 328 -14.86 12.23 3.16
CA GLY A 328 -13.85 12.60 4.14
C GLY A 328 -13.30 14.01 3.91
N VAL A 329 -12.90 14.35 2.69
CA VAL A 329 -12.34 15.67 2.36
C VAL A 329 -13.41 16.78 2.46
N ILE A 330 -14.59 16.56 1.88
CA ILE A 330 -15.70 17.51 1.97
C ILE A 330 -16.18 17.65 3.41
N GLY A 331 -16.20 16.56 4.18
CA GLY A 331 -16.60 16.56 5.60
C GLY A 331 -15.75 17.47 6.47
N LEU A 332 -14.48 17.70 6.13
CA LEU A 332 -13.62 18.64 6.86
C LEU A 332 -14.09 20.11 6.75
N ALA A 333 -14.72 20.48 5.63
CA ALA A 333 -15.21 21.84 5.39
C ALA A 333 -16.73 21.97 5.59
N PHE A 334 -17.49 20.94 5.21
CA PHE A 334 -18.94 20.87 5.24
C PHE A 334 -19.39 19.53 5.86
N PRO A 335 -19.45 19.42 7.20
CA PRO A 335 -19.73 18.16 7.89
C PRO A 335 -21.04 17.50 7.46
N PHE A 336 -22.10 18.29 7.25
CA PHE A 336 -23.40 17.77 6.80
C PHE A 336 -23.31 17.08 5.43
N LEU A 337 -22.67 17.73 4.45
CA LEU A 337 -22.53 17.18 3.11
C LEU A 337 -21.60 15.96 3.10
N GLY A 338 -20.48 16.03 3.85
CA GLY A 338 -19.59 14.89 4.04
C GLY A 338 -20.32 13.67 4.62
N LYS A 339 -21.20 13.90 5.62
CA LYS A 339 -22.01 12.84 6.23
C LYS A 339 -22.95 12.19 5.22
N MET A 340 -23.66 12.98 4.41
CA MET A 340 -24.54 12.44 3.36
C MET A 340 -23.77 11.55 2.37
N ILE A 341 -22.59 11.99 1.92
CA ILE A 341 -21.76 11.22 0.98
C ILE A 341 -21.25 9.93 1.62
N LEU A 342 -20.82 9.96 2.89
CA LEU A 342 -20.40 8.76 3.61
C LEU A 342 -21.55 7.77 3.82
N TRP A 343 -22.76 8.24 4.08
CA TRP A 343 -23.94 7.38 4.16
C TRP A 343 -24.23 6.64 2.85
N LEU A 344 -23.93 7.23 1.70
CA LEU A 344 -24.02 6.51 0.41
C LEU A 344 -23.03 5.34 0.32
N SER A 345 -21.90 5.41 1.03
CA SER A 345 -20.94 4.30 1.11
C SER A 345 -21.34 3.19 2.09
N TYR A 346 -22.36 3.42 2.92
CA TYR A 346 -22.75 2.48 3.98
C TYR A 346 -23.17 1.09 3.45
N PRO A 347 -24.03 0.96 2.41
CA PRO A 347 -24.42 -0.36 1.91
C PRO A 347 -23.23 -1.17 1.35
N LEU A 348 -22.27 -0.48 0.74
CA LEU A 348 -21.06 -1.08 0.19
C LEU A 348 -20.13 -1.59 1.29
N ASN A 349 -19.93 -0.77 2.33
CA ASN A 349 -19.18 -1.16 3.51
C ASN A 349 -19.86 -2.33 4.24
N TRP A 350 -21.18 -2.29 4.42
CA TRP A 350 -21.95 -3.37 5.04
C TRP A 350 -21.81 -4.68 4.26
N TRP A 351 -21.91 -4.62 2.92
CA TRP A 351 -21.70 -5.80 2.07
C TRP A 351 -20.30 -6.40 2.27
N PHE A 352 -19.26 -5.55 2.20
CA PHE A 352 -17.88 -5.98 2.40
C PHE A 352 -17.70 -6.68 3.75
N VAL A 353 -18.14 -6.02 4.83
CA VAL A 353 -18.05 -6.54 6.19
C VAL A 353 -18.80 -7.87 6.30
N LYS A 354 -20.03 -7.94 5.79
CA LYS A 354 -20.85 -9.16 5.84
C LYS A 354 -20.18 -10.34 5.11
N MET A 355 -19.58 -10.11 3.94
CA MET A 355 -18.85 -11.15 3.22
C MET A 355 -17.63 -11.63 4.03
N VAL A 356 -16.89 -10.72 4.67
CA VAL A 356 -15.77 -11.11 5.53
C VAL A 356 -16.26 -11.98 6.70
N TYR A 357 -17.32 -11.57 7.40
CA TYR A 357 -17.87 -12.35 8.52
C TYR A 357 -18.47 -13.69 8.09
N LEU A 358 -19.02 -13.80 6.88
CA LEU A 358 -19.63 -15.03 6.37
C LEU A 358 -18.59 -16.12 6.05
N PHE A 359 -17.39 -15.71 5.61
CA PHE A 359 -16.35 -16.63 5.14
C PHE A 359 -15.15 -16.75 6.10
N ALA A 360 -15.19 -16.08 7.25
CA ALA A 360 -14.17 -16.17 8.32
C ALA A 360 -14.62 -17.13 9.41
#